data_AF-A0AA90NQV0-F1
#
_entry.id   AF-A0AA90NQV0-F1
#
_cell.length_a   1.000
_cell.length_b   1.000
_cell.length_c   1.000
_cell.angle_alpha   90.00
_cell.angle_beta   90.00
_cell.angle_gamma   90.00
#
_symmetry.space_group_name_H-M   'P 1'
#
loop_
_entity.id
_entity.type
_entity.pdbx_description
1 polymer ?
#
loop_
_entity_poly.entity_id
_entity_poly.type
_entity_poly.pdbx_seq_one_letter_code
_entity_poly.pdbx_strand_id
1 'polypeptide(L)'
;MSTQTRQYKQLTQGQRYQIEALLRTDYMQKEIAVSVGISESALSRELSRNANDDGYGAESAHALASQRRVTATKFSKTDERHMPIIKKLLLKV
;
A
#
# COMPACT_ATOMS: atom_id res chain seq x y z
N MET A 1 9.62 -24.86 12.91
CA MET A 1 8.85 -23.61 12.80
C MET A 1 9.01 -23.08 11.38
N SER A 2 8.04 -23.31 10.50
CA SER A 2 8.13 -22.82 9.11
C SER A 2 7.92 -21.32 9.07
N THR A 3 8.96 -20.56 8.72
CA THR A 3 8.90 -19.12 8.51
C THR A 3 8.26 -18.84 7.16
N GLN A 4 6.93 -18.71 7.12
CA GLN A 4 6.26 -18.23 5.91
C GLN A 4 6.59 -16.75 5.70
N THR A 5 7.47 -16.47 4.73
CA THR A 5 7.71 -15.12 4.21
C THR A 5 6.40 -14.61 3.59
N ARG A 6 5.67 -13.77 4.32
CA ARG A 6 4.48 -13.10 3.79
C ARG A 6 4.92 -12.21 2.63
N GLN A 7 4.60 -12.64 1.41
CA GLN A 7 4.76 -11.80 0.23
C GLN A 7 3.82 -10.61 0.37
N TYR A 8 4.40 -9.43 0.55
CA TYR A 8 3.64 -8.21 0.74
C TYR A 8 3.04 -7.77 -0.60
N LYS A 9 1.72 -7.90 -0.73
CA LYS A 9 0.97 -7.53 -1.93
C LYS A 9 0.12 -6.29 -1.65
N GLN A 10 0.30 -5.26 -2.46
CA GLN A 10 -0.53 -4.06 -2.41
C GLN A 10 -1.86 -4.32 -3.11
N LEU A 11 -2.93 -3.69 -2.62
CA LEU A 11 -4.21 -3.70 -3.33
C LEU A 11 -4.08 -2.91 -4.63
N THR A 12 -4.45 -3.56 -5.72
CA THR A 12 -4.56 -2.94 -7.04
C THR A 12 -5.77 -2.00 -7.09
N GLN A 13 -5.81 -1.09 -8.06
CA GLN A 13 -6.99 -0.24 -8.25
C GLN A 13 -8.24 -1.06 -8.59
N GLY A 14 -8.12 -2.11 -9.41
CA GLY A 14 -9.21 -3.04 -9.71
C GLY A 14 -9.80 -3.72 -8.49
N GLN A 15 -8.96 -4.16 -7.54
CA GLN A 15 -9.44 -4.73 -6.27
C GLN A 15 -10.19 -3.69 -5.42
N ARG A 16 -9.80 -2.41 -5.47
CA ARG A 16 -10.54 -1.34 -4.76
C ARG A 16 -11.92 -1.11 -5.38
N TYR A 17 -12.03 -1.15 -6.70
CA TYR A 17 -13.35 -1.08 -7.36
C TYR A 17 -14.24 -2.27 -6.99
N GLN A 18 -13.69 -3.48 -6.87
CA GLN A 18 -14.44 -4.64 -6.39
C GLN A 18 -14.93 -4.44 -4.93
N ILE A 19 -14.06 -3.94 -4.05
CA ILE A 19 -14.43 -3.63 -2.65
C ILE A 19 -15.56 -2.60 -2.61
N GLU A 20 -15.44 -1.51 -3.37
CA GLU A 20 -16.45 -0.46 -3.45
C GLU A 20 -17.81 -1.00 -3.93
N ALA A 21 -17.82 -1.80 -5.01
CA ALA A 21 -19.04 -2.40 -5.52
C ALA A 21 -19.71 -3.31 -4.48
N LEU A 22 -18.94 -4.13 -3.77
CA LEU A 22 -19.46 -5.08 -2.79
C LEU A 22 -19.95 -4.39 -1.50
N LEU A 23 -19.28 -3.32 -1.07
CA LEU A 23 -19.73 -2.50 0.06
C LEU A 23 -21.08 -1.83 -0.21
N ARG A 24 -21.34 -1.40 -1.45
CA ARG A 24 -22.64 -0.83 -1.84
C ARG A 24 -23.79 -1.84 -1.79
N THR A 25 -23.47 -3.13 -1.85
CA THR A 25 -24.44 -4.24 -1.77
C THR A 25 -24.57 -4.85 -0.37
N ASP A 26 -24.04 -4.19 0.66
CA ASP A 26 -24.16 -4.54 2.09
C ASP A 26 -23.60 -5.93 2.47
N TYR A 27 -22.59 -6.41 1.74
CA TYR A 27 -21.88 -7.65 2.11
C TYR A 27 -21.04 -7.46 3.39
N MET A 28 -20.90 -8.53 4.17
CA MET A 28 -19.99 -8.52 5.31
C MET A 28 -18.54 -8.45 4.85
N GLN A 29 -17.68 -7.76 5.60
CA GLN A 29 -16.24 -7.63 5.28
C GLN A 29 -15.55 -8.98 5.02
N LYS A 30 -15.97 -10.04 5.73
CA LYS A 30 -15.47 -11.40 5.52
C LYS A 30 -15.73 -11.91 4.10
N GLU A 31 -16.96 -11.71 3.60
CA GLU A 31 -17.38 -12.16 2.27
C GLU A 31 -16.68 -11.34 1.18
N ILE A 32 -16.54 -10.04 1.41
CA ILE A 32 -15.79 -9.14 0.52
C ILE A 32 -14.33 -9.60 0.40
N ALA A 33 -13.68 -9.90 1.53
CA ALA A 33 -12.28 -10.33 1.53
C ALA A 33 -12.09 -11.63 0.74
N VAL A 34 -12.99 -12.61 0.91
CA VAL A 34 -12.98 -13.86 0.14
C VAL A 34 -13.19 -13.60 -1.36
N SER A 35 -14.18 -12.77 -1.71
CA SER A 35 -14.52 -12.45 -3.10
C SER A 35 -13.36 -11.75 -3.84
N VAL A 36 -12.70 -10.80 -3.17
CA VAL A 36 -11.56 -10.04 -3.74
C VAL A 36 -10.23 -10.83 -3.66
N GLY A 37 -10.20 -11.94 -2.92
CA GLY A 37 -9.01 -12.79 -2.74
C GLY A 37 -7.95 -12.15 -1.85
N ILE A 38 -8.37 -11.45 -0.79
CA ILE A 38 -7.50 -10.82 0.21
C ILE A 38 -7.84 -11.32 1.61
N SER A 39 -6.96 -11.07 2.59
CA SER A 39 -7.30 -11.38 4.00
C SER A 39 -8.28 -10.37 4.57
N GLU A 40 -9.13 -10.80 5.51
CA GLU A 40 -10.04 -9.90 6.24
C GLU A 40 -9.29 -8.74 6.90
N SER A 41 -8.10 -9.03 7.46
CA SER A 41 -7.20 -8.02 8.03
C SER A 41 -6.65 -7.02 7.00
N ALA A 42 -6.51 -7.42 5.73
CA ALA A 42 -6.10 -6.51 4.67
C ALA A 42 -7.23 -5.56 4.31
N LEU A 43 -8.47 -6.07 4.21
CA LEU A 43 -9.66 -5.26 3.97
C LEU A 43 -9.89 -4.27 5.12
N SER A 44 -9.85 -4.72 6.37
CA SER A 44 -10.03 -3.86 7.54
C SER A 44 -9.01 -2.70 7.55
N ARG A 45 -7.74 -2.97 7.26
CA ARG A 45 -6.69 -1.94 7.16
C ARG A 45 -6.89 -1.01 5.97
N GLU A 46 -7.38 -1.53 4.84
CA GLU A 46 -7.72 -0.71 3.66
C GLU A 46 -8.82 0.29 4.03
N LEU A 47 -9.93 -0.17 4.61
CA LEU A 47 -11.05 0.68 5.02
C LEU A 47 -10.61 1.71 6.06
N SER A 48 -9.89 1.29 7.10
CA SER A 48 -9.39 2.19 8.14
C SER A 48 -8.46 3.29 7.63
N ARG A 49 -7.72 3.05 6.55
CA ARG A 49 -6.74 4.02 6.02
C ARG A 49 -7.29 4.87 4.89
N ASN A 50 -8.17 4.30 4.07
CA ASN A 50 -8.53 4.84 2.75
C ASN A 50 -10.04 5.10 2.57
N ALA A 51 -10.89 4.82 3.56
CA ALA A 51 -12.26 5.29 3.56
C ALA A 51 -12.34 6.74 4.06
N ASN A 52 -13.37 7.46 3.60
CA ASN A 52 -13.75 8.78 4.08
C ASN A 52 -14.99 8.67 4.97
N ASP A 53 -15.40 9.78 5.60
CA ASP A 53 -16.61 9.82 6.44
C ASP A 53 -17.89 9.48 5.64
N ASP A 54 -17.91 9.84 4.35
CA ASP A 54 -19.01 9.53 3.43
C ASP A 54 -18.98 8.08 2.89
N GLY A 55 -17.97 7.29 3.28
CA GLY A 55 -17.81 5.89 2.88
C GLY A 55 -16.55 5.62 2.05
N TYR A 56 -16.55 4.49 1.35
CA TYR A 56 -15.39 3.99 0.61
C TYR A 56 -15.50 4.30 -0.89
N GLY A 57 -14.62 5.18 -1.39
CA GLY A 57 -14.48 5.49 -2.82
C GLY A 57 -13.17 4.93 -3.40
N ALA A 58 -13.25 4.07 -4.41
CA ALA A 58 -12.07 3.34 -4.93
C ALA A 58 -10.98 4.26 -5.50
N GLU A 59 -11.39 5.34 -6.19
CA GLU A 59 -10.47 6.32 -6.79
C GLU A 59 -9.71 7.12 -5.73
N SER A 60 -10.44 7.68 -4.77
CA SER A 60 -9.88 8.40 -3.63
C SER A 60 -8.95 7.50 -2.81
N ALA A 61 -9.37 6.26 -2.55
CA ALA A 61 -8.58 5.27 -1.85
C ALA A 61 -7.26 4.96 -2.58
N HIS A 62 -7.31 4.84 -3.91
CA HIS A 62 -6.11 4.62 -4.72
C HIS A 62 -5.17 5.84 -4.71
N ALA A 63 -5.72 7.05 -4.82
CA ALA A 63 -4.95 8.29 -4.75
C ALA A 63 -4.23 8.44 -3.40
N LEU A 64 -4.93 8.21 -2.29
CA LEU A 64 -4.36 8.24 -0.93
C LEU A 64 -3.26 7.19 -0.74
N ALA A 65 -3.49 5.96 -1.22
CA ALA A 65 -2.48 4.90 -1.17
C ALA A 65 -1.23 5.26 -1.99
N SER A 66 -1.42 5.85 -3.17
CA SER A 66 -0.33 6.31 -4.04
C SER A 66 0.44 7.47 -3.40
N GLN A 67 -0.27 8.44 -2.82
CA GLN A 67 0.35 9.57 -2.11
C GLN A 67 1.22 9.08 -0.95
N ARG A 68 0.69 8.20 -0.08
CA ARG A 68 1.47 7.60 1.01
C ARG A 68 2.73 6.90 0.53
N ARG A 69 2.66 6.21 -0.61
CA ARG A 69 3.84 5.53 -1.20
C ARG A 69 4.90 6.54 -1.64
N VAL A 70 4.50 7.68 -2.20
CA VAL A 70 5.42 8.72 -2.66
C VAL A 70 6.04 9.48 -1.50
N THR A 71 5.26 9.77 -0.46
CA THR A 71 5.70 10.56 0.70
C THR A 71 6.38 9.74 1.79
N ALA A 72 6.35 8.41 1.71
CA ALA A 72 7.03 7.54 2.66
C ALA A 72 8.53 7.83 2.71
N THR A 73 9.07 7.99 3.93
CA THR A 73 10.50 8.16 4.16
C THR A 73 11.28 6.99 3.56
N LYS A 74 12.18 7.29 2.61
CA LYS A 74 13.03 6.29 1.98
C LYS A 74 14.40 6.31 2.62
N PHE A 75 14.95 5.12 2.85
CA PHE A 75 16.35 5.00 3.22
C PHE A 75 17.23 5.50 2.07
N SER A 76 18.09 6.47 2.36
CA SER A 76 19.11 6.95 1.44
C SER A 76 20.43 6.27 1.73
N LYS A 77 21.07 5.70 0.70
CA LYS A 77 22.46 5.19 0.80
C LYS A 77 23.49 6.32 0.71
N THR A 78 23.07 7.50 0.23
CA THR A 78 23.91 8.68 0.08
C THR A 78 23.66 9.60 1.27
N ASP A 79 24.54 9.47 2.25
CA ASP A 79 24.62 10.34 3.43
C ASP A 79 25.77 11.33 3.25
N GLU A 80 25.67 12.50 3.87
CA GLU A 80 26.65 13.58 3.81
C GLU A 80 28.05 13.12 4.22
N ARG A 81 28.12 12.16 5.16
CA ARG A 81 29.35 11.47 5.60
C ARG A 81 30.01 10.64 4.50
N HIS A 82 29.22 10.07 3.59
CA HIS A 82 29.70 9.18 2.52
C HIS A 82 29.90 9.92 1.18
N MET A 83 29.30 11.10 1.00
CA MET A 83 29.41 11.90 -0.22
C MET A 83 30.85 12.29 -0.60
N PRO A 84 31.76 12.65 0.33
CA PRO A 84 33.16 12.91 -0.01
C PRO A 84 33.87 11.67 -0.57
N ILE A 85 33.59 10.49 -0.03
CA ILE A 85 34.16 9.22 -0.49
C ILE A 85 33.65 8.89 -1.89
N ILE A 86 32.35 9.03 -2.12
CA ILE A 86 31.72 8.79 -3.44
C ILE A 86 32.32 9.74 -4.49
N LYS A 87 32.40 11.05 -4.22
CA LYS A 87 32.99 12.04 -5.14
C LYS A 87 34.46 11.73 -5.45
N LYS A 88 35.25 11.37 -4.43
CA LYS A 88 36.67 11.02 -4.59
C LYS A 88 36.87 9.78 -5.48
N LEU A 89 35.98 8.79 -5.40
CA LEU A 89 36.05 7.60 -6.25
C LEU A 89 35.59 7.87 -7.68
N LEU A 90 34.64 8.79 -7.89
CA LEU A 90 34.14 9.17 -9.22
C LEU A 90 35.10 10.09 -9.99
N LEU A 91 35.86 10.95 -9.30
CA LEU A 91 36.82 11.91 -9.90
C LEU A 91 38.24 11.33 -10.10
N LYS A 92 38.40 10.01 -9.95
CA LYS A 92 39.67 9.29 -10.10
C LYS A 92 39.85 8.68 -11.51
N VAL A 93 39.07 9.14 -12.49
CA VAL A 93 39.27 8.91 -13.92
C VAL A 93 39.98 10.13 -14.50
#